data_AF-A0AAU7KV50-F1
#
_entry.id   AF-A0AAU7KV50-F1
#
_cell.length_a   1.000
_cell.length_b   1.000
_cell.length_c   1.000
_cell.angle_alpha   90.00
_cell.angle_beta   90.00
_cell.angle_gamma   90.00
#
_symmetry.space_group_name_H-M   'P 1'
#
loop_
_entity.id
_entity.type
_entity.pdbx_description
1 polymer ?
#
loop_
_entity_poly.entity_id
_entity_poly.type
_entity_poly.pdbx_seq_one_letter_code
_entity_poly.pdbx_strand_id
1 'polypeptide(L)'
;MCGLCGALGGESHWSTNIEDPEQAHFARRRARAYRVTLINRVLSPRRITIEDFQAASFVLATATGKREIVQDLGGVWLQAERMGGHELDPLDPAFLASLQ
;
A
#
# COMPACT_ATOMS: atom_id res chain seq x y z
N MET A 1 1.40 -10.14 14.06
CA MET A 1 1.81 -11.55 13.86
C MET A 1 3.33 -11.60 13.76
N CYS A 2 3.95 -12.73 14.17
CA CYS A 2 5.35 -12.88 14.59
C CYS A 2 6.41 -12.36 13.58
N GLY A 3 7.59 -12.01 14.08
CA GLY A 3 8.63 -11.34 13.28
C GLY A 3 9.31 -12.16 12.20
N LEU A 4 8.96 -13.45 12.09
CA LEU A 4 9.47 -14.34 11.06
C LEU A 4 8.90 -14.02 9.67
N CYS A 5 7.62 -13.64 9.57
CA CYS A 5 7.00 -13.27 8.28
C CYS A 5 7.67 -12.04 7.65
N GLY A 6 8.08 -11.07 8.48
CA GLY A 6 8.83 -9.90 8.03
C GLY A 6 10.33 -10.15 7.77
N ALA A 7 10.87 -11.30 8.19
CA ALA A 7 12.27 -11.67 8.00
C ALA A 7 12.49 -12.52 6.74
N LEU A 8 11.51 -13.34 6.34
CA LEU A 8 11.60 -14.24 5.18
C LEU A 8 10.76 -13.80 3.96
N GLY A 9 9.77 -12.92 4.15
CA GLY A 9 8.74 -12.64 3.13
C GLY A 9 8.95 -11.39 2.27
N GLY A 10 10.12 -10.76 2.30
CA GLY A 10 10.38 -9.56 1.51
C GLY A 10 11.29 -9.87 0.34
N GLU A 11 10.74 -10.07 -0.86
CA GLU A 11 11.50 -9.72 -2.07
C GLU A 11 12.08 -8.31 -1.88
N SER A 12 13.31 -8.08 -2.34
CA SER A 12 14.02 -6.81 -2.17
C SER A 12 13.37 -5.70 -3.01
N HIS A 13 12.21 -5.24 -2.57
CA HIS A 13 11.52 -4.11 -3.14
C HIS A 13 12.22 -2.84 -2.64
N TRP A 14 12.49 -1.88 -3.53
CA TRP A 14 13.24 -0.66 -3.19
C TRP A 14 12.60 0.12 -2.03
N SER A 15 11.28 -0.01 -1.86
CA SER A 15 10.55 0.63 -0.76
C SER A 15 10.65 -0.10 0.58
N THR A 16 11.26 -1.29 0.69
CA THR A 16 11.31 -2.09 1.92
C THR A 16 12.72 -2.30 2.48
N ASN A 17 13.75 -1.70 1.88
CA ASN A 17 15.13 -1.85 2.34
C ASN A 17 15.34 -1.21 3.72
N ILE A 18 15.83 -1.99 4.70
CA ILE A 18 16.21 -1.54 6.04
C ILE A 18 17.58 -2.14 6.35
N GLU A 19 18.55 -1.28 6.66
CA GLU A 19 19.98 -1.60 6.76
C GLU A 19 20.34 -2.39 8.02
N ASP A 20 19.63 -2.18 9.14
CA ASP A 20 19.89 -2.84 10.43
C ASP A 20 18.90 -4.00 10.67
N PRO A 21 19.35 -5.28 10.62
CA PRO A 21 18.49 -6.45 10.84
C PRO A 21 17.88 -6.57 12.25
N GLU A 22 18.56 -6.08 13.30
CA GLU A 22 18.08 -6.20 14.69
C GLU A 22 16.92 -5.22 14.96
N GLN A 23 17.00 -4.00 14.43
CA GLN A 23 15.92 -3.02 14.53
C GLN A 23 14.82 -3.23 13.47
N ALA A 24 15.06 -4.12 12.51
CA ALA A 24 14.26 -4.21 11.32
C ALA A 24 12.81 -4.59 11.57
N HIS A 25 12.50 -5.42 12.57
CA HIS A 25 11.14 -5.93 12.72
C HIS A 25 10.13 -4.81 13.04
N PHE A 26 10.40 -4.01 14.09
CA PHE A 26 9.53 -2.91 14.47
C PHE A 26 9.58 -1.76 13.46
N ALA A 27 10.77 -1.46 12.92
CA ALA A 27 10.94 -0.44 11.89
C ALA A 27 10.17 -0.78 10.61
N ARG A 28 10.22 -2.03 10.13
CA ARG A 28 9.46 -2.52 8.96
C ARG A 28 7.97 -2.37 9.18
N ARG A 29 7.45 -2.83 10.33
CA ARG A 29 6.03 -2.74 10.65
C ARG A 29 5.55 -1.29 10.70
N ARG A 30 6.31 -0.40 11.36
CA ARG A 30 6.00 1.03 11.44
C ARG A 30 6.04 1.69 10.06
N ALA A 31 7.07 1.42 9.26
CA ALA A 31 7.20 1.96 7.92
C ALA A 31 6.07 1.48 6.99
N ARG A 32 5.66 0.21 7.11
CA ARG A 32 4.53 -0.35 6.36
C ARG A 32 3.20 0.29 6.76
N ALA A 33 2.94 0.44 8.06
CA ALA A 33 1.75 1.16 8.54
C ALA A 33 1.71 2.61 8.05
N TYR A 34 2.86 3.30 8.11
CA TYR A 34 2.98 4.67 7.59
C TYR A 34 2.69 4.75 6.08
N ARG A 35 3.21 3.81 5.28
CA ARG A 35 2.88 3.71 3.85
C ARG A 35 1.40 3.51 3.61
N VAL A 36 0.75 2.60 4.36
CA VAL A 36 -0.71 2.40 4.27
C VAL A 36 -1.46 3.70 4.54
N THR A 37 -1.05 4.48 5.55
CA THR A 37 -1.66 5.79 5.83
C THR A 37 -1.50 6.76 4.65
N LEU A 38 -0.28 6.87 4.08
CA LEU A 38 -0.02 7.75 2.95
C LEU A 38 -0.84 7.36 1.71
N ILE A 39 -0.86 6.07 1.37
CA ILE A 39 -1.58 5.56 0.20
C ILE A 39 -3.08 5.77 0.39
N ASN A 40 -3.63 5.53 1.58
CA ASN A 40 -5.03 5.80 1.86
C ASN A 40 -5.41 7.27 1.67
N ARG A 41 -4.53 8.21 2.01
CA ARG A 41 -4.75 9.63 1.71
C ARG A 41 -4.87 9.86 0.20
N VAL A 42 -4.02 9.21 -0.59
CA VAL A 42 -4.00 9.32 -2.05
C VAL A 42 -5.23 8.66 -2.70
N LEU A 43 -5.69 7.53 -2.18
CA LEU A 43 -6.81 6.76 -2.74
C LEU A 43 -8.19 7.19 -2.21
N SER A 44 -8.24 7.97 -1.13
CA SER A 44 -9.49 8.44 -0.51
C SER A 44 -10.44 9.17 -1.47
N PRO A 45 -9.98 10.07 -2.36
CA PRO A 45 -10.85 10.74 -3.35
C PRO A 45 -11.55 9.76 -4.29
N ARG A 46 -10.95 8.59 -4.54
CA ARG A 46 -11.50 7.52 -5.38
C ARG A 46 -12.30 6.48 -4.59
N ARG A 47 -12.50 6.69 -3.29
CA ARG A 47 -13.24 5.78 -2.37
C ARG A 47 -12.67 4.36 -2.36
N ILE A 48 -11.35 4.26 -2.49
CA ILE A 48 -10.58 3.02 -2.38
C ILE A 48 -9.74 3.12 -1.12
N THR A 49 -9.69 2.03 -0.35
CA THR A 49 -8.84 1.92 0.84
C THR A 49 -7.88 0.75 0.69
N ILE A 50 -6.72 0.87 1.32
CA ILE A 50 -5.72 -0.18 1.44
C ILE A 50 -5.52 -0.58 2.90
N GLU A 51 -5.37 -1.86 3.16
CA GLU A 51 -5.07 -2.43 4.46
C GLU A 51 -3.85 -3.35 4.38
N ASP A 52 -3.05 -3.38 5.45
CA ASP A 52 -1.95 -4.35 5.56
C ASP A 52 -2.51 -5.76 5.76
N PHE A 53 -2.05 -6.72 4.94
CA PHE A 53 -2.43 -8.12 5.07
C PHE A 53 -1.20 -8.98 5.39
N GLN A 54 -1.21 -9.51 6.61
CA GLN A 54 -0.20 -10.44 7.12
C GLN A 54 1.26 -9.94 6.99
N ALA A 55 1.49 -8.62 6.96
CA ALA A 55 2.80 -8.00 6.77
C ALA A 55 3.55 -8.43 5.49
N ALA A 56 2.85 -9.05 4.54
CA ALA A 56 3.41 -9.57 3.29
C ALA A 56 2.76 -8.87 2.10
N SER A 57 1.42 -8.79 2.10
CA SER A 57 0.64 -8.22 1.01
C SER A 57 -0.29 -7.11 1.52
N PHE A 58 -1.09 -6.56 0.61
CA PHE A 58 -2.07 -5.53 0.88
C PHE A 58 -3.44 -5.98 0.39
N VAL A 59 -4.49 -5.49 1.03
CA VAL A 59 -5.86 -5.65 0.55
C VAL A 59 -6.38 -4.30 0.12
N LEU A 60 -6.79 -4.18 -1.14
CA LEU A 60 -7.59 -3.04 -1.60
C LEU A 60 -9.06 -3.33 -1.39
N ALA A 61 -9.81 -2.32 -1.01
CA ALA A 61 -11.26 -2.38 -0.88
C ALA A 61 -11.92 -1.14 -1.50
N THR A 62 -13.05 -1.31 -2.17
CA THR A 62 -13.88 -0.21 -2.67
C THR A 62 -15.08 0.05 -1.76
N ALA A 63 -15.66 1.25 -1.83
CA ALA A 63 -16.93 1.54 -1.18
C ALA A 63 -18.11 0.65 -1.62
N THR A 64 -17.99 -0.05 -2.76
CA THR A 64 -18.98 -1.01 -3.26
C THR A 64 -18.77 -2.44 -2.73
N GLY A 65 -17.78 -2.66 -1.87
CA GLY A 65 -17.50 -3.94 -1.23
C GLY A 65 -16.60 -4.89 -2.02
N LYS A 66 -16.07 -4.48 -3.18
CA LYS A 66 -15.05 -5.28 -3.89
C LYS A 66 -13.76 -5.26 -3.09
N ARG A 67 -13.10 -6.41 -2.95
CA ARG A 67 -11.82 -6.54 -2.26
C ARG A 67 -10.85 -7.38 -3.08
N GLU A 68 -9.57 -7.00 -3.06
CA GLU A 68 -8.53 -7.70 -3.80
C GLU A 68 -7.19 -7.69 -3.07
N ILE A 69 -6.46 -8.80 -3.12
CA ILE A 69 -5.13 -8.94 -2.52
C ILE A 69 -4.08 -8.57 -3.56
N VAL A 70 -3.14 -7.73 -3.16
CA VAL A 70 -2.04 -7.23 -3.99
C VAL A 70 -0.72 -7.45 -3.25
N GLN A 71 0.30 -7.95 -3.95
CA GLN A 71 1.56 -8.38 -3.32
C GLN A 71 2.46 -7.21 -2.91
N ASP A 72 2.53 -6.17 -3.74
CA ASP A 72 3.46 -5.07 -3.55
C ASP A 72 2.81 -3.72 -3.88
N LEU A 73 3.58 -2.63 -3.72
CA LEU A 73 3.11 -1.28 -3.93
C LEU A 73 2.86 -0.95 -5.42
N GLY A 74 3.60 -1.56 -6.34
CA GLY A 74 3.39 -1.38 -7.78
C GLY A 74 2.04 -1.93 -8.23
N GLY A 75 1.66 -3.10 -7.70
CA GLY A 75 0.35 -3.69 -7.95
C GLY A 75 -0.82 -2.86 -7.39
N VAL A 76 -0.59 -2.03 -6.36
CA VAL A 76 -1.66 -1.24 -5.73
C VAL A 76 -2.26 -0.26 -6.73
N TRP A 77 -1.41 0.44 -7.49
CA TRP A 77 -1.86 1.46 -8.45
C TRP A 77 -2.65 0.82 -9.59
N LEU A 78 -2.07 -0.19 -10.22
CA LEU A 78 -2.73 -0.94 -11.30
C LEU A 78 -4.08 -1.49 -10.86
N GLN A 79 -4.16 -2.02 -9.63
CA GLN A 79 -5.41 -2.59 -9.15
C GLN A 79 -6.42 -1.53 -8.72
N ALA A 80 -5.97 -0.40 -8.16
CA ALA A 80 -6.84 0.72 -7.85
C ALA A 80 -7.48 1.32 -9.12
N GLU A 81 -6.73 1.42 -10.22
CA GLU A 81 -7.27 1.85 -11.53
C GLU A 81 -8.31 0.88 -12.06
N ARG A 82 -8.02 -0.43 -12.04
CA ARG A 82 -8.96 -1.47 -12.47
C ARG A 82 -10.24 -1.49 -11.64
N MET A 83 -10.13 -1.35 -10.32
CA MET A 83 -11.28 -1.35 -9.41
C MET A 83 -12.08 -0.05 -9.50
N GLY A 84 -11.40 1.09 -9.71
CA GLY A 84 -11.99 2.43 -9.82
C GLY A 84 -12.51 2.77 -11.22
N GLY A 85 -12.12 2.01 -12.25
CA GLY A 85 -12.53 2.19 -13.64
C GLY A 85 -11.97 3.46 -14.30
N HIS A 86 -10.97 4.08 -13.70
CA HIS A 86 -10.38 5.35 -14.14
C HIS A 86 -8.88 5.33 -13.85
N GLU A 87 -8.10 5.86 -14.78
CA GLU A 87 -6.65 6.03 -14.61
C GLU A 87 -6.34 6.91 -13.38
N LEU A 88 -5.22 6.60 -12.73
CA LEU A 88 -4.67 7.34 -11.61
C LEU A 88 -3.45 8.11 -12.12
N ASP A 89 -3.70 9.20 -12.85
CA ASP A 89 -2.64 10.09 -13.31
C ASP A 89 -2.06 10.89 -12.12
N PRO A 90 -0.80 10.65 -11.73
CA PRO A 90 -0.17 11.38 -10.63
C PRO A 90 0.10 12.86 -10.95
N LEU A 91 0.01 13.25 -12.22
CA LEU A 91 0.24 14.61 -12.71
C LEU A 91 -1.06 15.36 -13.03
N ASP A 92 -2.24 14.72 -12.86
CA ASP A 92 -3.52 15.37 -13.08
C ASP A 92 -3.74 16.51 -12.06
N PRO A 93 -3.88 17.77 -12.50
CA PRO A 93 -4.11 18.89 -11.60
C PRO A 93 -5.38 18.75 -10.76
N ALA A 94 -6.45 18.16 -11.29
CA ALA A 94 -7.69 17.94 -10.55
C ALA A 94 -7.50 16.89 -9.45
N PHE A 95 -6.77 15.81 -9.76
CA PHE A 95 -6.37 14.82 -8.77
C PHE A 95 -5.50 15.44 -7.67
N LEU A 96 -4.45 16.18 -8.03
CA LEU A 96 -3.57 16.83 -7.06
C LEU A 96 -4.31 17.84 -6.16
N ALA A 97 -5.24 18.61 -6.73
CA ALA A 97 -6.09 19.51 -5.96
C ALA A 97 -6.98 18.76 -4.94
N SER A 98 -7.35 17.51 -5.22
CA SER A 98 -8.14 16.68 -4.29
C SER A 98 -7.34 16.13 -3.09
N LEU A 99 -6.02 16.26 -3.09
CA LEU A 99 -5.12 15.75 -2.03
C LEU A 99 -4.77 16.79 -0.95
N GLN A 100 -5.04 18.07 -1.22
CA GLN A 100 -4.78 19.21 -0.34
C GLN A 100 -5.78 19.23 0.83
#